data_AF-A0A235I4D0-F1
#
_entry.id   AF-A0A235I4D0-F1
#
_cell.length_a   1.000
_cell.length_b   1.000
_cell.length_c   1.000
_cell.angle_alpha   90.00
_cell.angle_beta   90.00
_cell.angle_gamma   90.00
#
_symmetry.space_group_name_H-M   'P 1'
#
loop_
_entity.id
_entity.type
_entity.pdbx_description
1 polymer ?
#
loop_
_entity_poly.entity_id
_entity_poly.type
_entity_poly.pdbx_seq_one_letter_code
_entity_poly.pdbx_strand_id
1 'polypeptide(L)' 'MHIISRARLSEFWEKHPNSQISLRLWYKMTSLAEWSNFVELRENFPAADQVSNFTVFNKTI' A
#
# COMPACT_ATOMS: atom_id res chain seq x y z
N MET A 1 4.35 10.26 3.93
CA MET A 1 5.05 9.12 3.28
C MET A 1 5.40 9.49 1.84
N HIS A 2 6.62 9.22 1.37
CA HIS A 2 7.02 9.55 0.00
C HIS A 2 6.99 8.32 -0.91
N ILE A 3 6.09 8.31 -1.91
CA ILE A 3 5.97 7.20 -2.87
C ILE A 3 6.91 7.47 -4.05
N ILE A 4 7.90 6.60 -4.23
CA ILE A 4 8.95 6.75 -5.25
C ILE A 4 8.41 6.49 -6.67
N SER A 5 7.53 5.50 -6.85
CA SER A 5 7.03 5.16 -8.19
C SER A 5 5.60 4.62 -8.16
N ARG A 6 4.73 5.25 -8.95
CA ARG A 6 3.40 4.72 -9.29
C ARG A 6 3.43 3.75 -10.46
N ALA A 7 4.47 3.79 -11.30
CA ALA A 7 4.55 3.02 -12.54
C ALA A 7 4.43 1.52 -12.29
N ARG A 8 5.09 1.00 -11.24
CA ARG A 8 5.03 -0.42 -10.87
C ARG A 8 3.64 -0.89 -10.45
N LEU A 9 2.84 -0.02 -9.83
CA LEU A 9 1.45 -0.35 -9.53
C LEU A 9 0.62 -0.43 -10.82
N SER A 10 0.86 0.51 -11.74
CA SER A 10 0.20 0.53 -13.05
C SER A 10 0.47 -0.72 -13.87
N GLU A 11 1.75 -1.06 -14.04
CA GLU A 11 2.18 -2.26 -14.75
C GLU A 11 1.57 -3.54 -14.14
N PHE A 12 1.43 -3.58 -12.81
CA PHE A 12 0.84 -4.73 -12.13
C PHE A 12 -0.66 -4.85 -12.40
N TRP A 13 -1.43 -3.77 -12.25
CA TRP A 13 -2.87 -3.85 -12.46
C TRP A 13 -3.28 -3.95 -13.94
N GLU A 14 -2.39 -3.61 -14.87
CA GLU A 14 -2.59 -3.91 -16.30
C GLU A 14 -2.57 -5.41 -16.57
N LYS A 15 -1.70 -6.16 -15.87
CA LYS A 15 -1.64 -7.63 -15.92
C LYS A 15 -2.71 -8.29 -15.05
N HIS A 16 -3.09 -7.65 -13.95
CA HIS A 16 -4.06 -8.14 -12.98
C HIS A 16 -5.13 -7.09 -12.67
N PRO A 17 -6.14 -6.89 -13.54
CA PRO A 17 -7.13 -5.81 -13.42
C PRO A 17 -7.87 -5.78 -12.08
N ASN A 18 -8.12 -6.95 -11.48
CA ASN A 18 -8.80 -7.08 -10.18
C ASN A 18 -8.05 -6.38 -9.02
N SER A 19 -6.75 -6.11 -9.18
CA SER A 19 -5.94 -5.41 -8.18
C SER A 19 -6.02 -3.88 -8.29
N GLN A 20 -6.51 -3.34 -9.42
CA GLN A 20 -6.44 -1.91 -9.72
C GLN A 20 -7.10 -1.04 -8.64
N ILE A 21 -8.30 -1.41 -8.21
CA ILE A 21 -9.06 -0.64 -7.23
C ILE A 21 -8.29 -0.58 -5.91
N SER A 22 -7.82 -1.73 -5.43
CA SER A 22 -7.09 -1.85 -4.16
C SER A 22 -5.76 -1.08 -4.21
N LEU A 23 -5.01 -1.18 -5.30
CA LEU A 23 -3.72 -0.48 -5.44
C LEU A 23 -3.88 1.03 -5.61
N ARG A 24 -4.94 1.49 -6.28
CA ARG A 24 -5.28 2.92 -6.34
C ARG A 24 -5.67 3.48 -4.98
N LEU A 25 -6.46 2.73 -4.22
CA LEU A 25 -6.83 3.11 -2.85
C LEU A 25 -5.59 3.16 -1.95
N TRP A 26 -4.74 2.14 -2.01
CA TRP A 26 -3.46 2.11 -1.29
C TRP A 26 -2.60 3.32 -1.62
N TYR A 27 -2.44 3.65 -2.91
CA TYR A 27 -1.66 4.81 -3.36
C TYR A 27 -2.21 6.11 -2.79
N LYS A 28 -3.54 6.32 -2.89
CA LYS A 28 -4.20 7.53 -2.37
C LYS A 28 -3.99 7.68 -0.86
N MET A 29 -4.31 6.64 -0.09
CA MET A 29 -4.18 6.66 1.37
C MET A 29 -2.73 6.88 1.79
N THR A 30 -1.79 6.14 1.20
CA THR A 30 -0.37 6.23 1.53
C THR A 30 0.23 7.58 1.13
N SER A 31 -0.21 8.17 0.01
CA SER A 31 0.29 9.49 -0.44
C SER A 31 -0.07 10.65 0.49
N LEU A 32 -1.15 10.49 1.27
CA LEU A 32 -1.63 11.48 2.23
C LEU A 32 -1.22 11.15 3.68
N ALA A 33 -0.65 9.96 3.91
CA ALA A 33 -0.36 9.48 5.24
C ALA A 33 0.93 10.07 5.82
N GLU A 34 0.88 10.38 7.12
CA GLU A 34 2.02 10.86 7.92
C GLU A 34 2.30 9.90 9.08
N TRP A 35 2.30 8.58 8.82
CA TRP A 35 2.62 7.60 9.85
C TRP A 35 4.06 7.76 10.34
N SER A 36 4.23 7.88 11.64
CA SER A 36 5.53 7.99 12.30
C SER A 36 6.14 6.62 12.62
N ASN A 37 5.30 5.58 12.71
CA ASN A 37 5.71 4.23 13.07
C ASN A 37 4.76 3.17 12.48
N PHE A 38 5.13 1.90 12.64
CA PHE A 38 4.36 0.77 12.11
C PHE A 38 2.99 0.57 12.80
N VAL A 39 2.86 0.98 14.06
CA VAL A 39 1.58 0.86 14.79
C VAL A 39 0.52 1.77 14.15
N GLU A 40 0.85 3.03 13.91
CA GLU A 40 -0.02 3.99 13.20
C GLU A 40 -0.39 3.51 11.79
N LEU A 41 0.57 2.91 11.07
CA LEU A 41 0.30 2.32 9.75
C LEU A 41 -0.76 1.20 9.85
N ARG A 42 -0.68 0.34 10.86
CA ARG A 42 -1.63 -0.77 11.06
C ARG A 42 -3.03 -0.32 11.46
N GLU A 43 -3.20 0.89 11.99
CA GLU A 43 -4.55 1.45 12.23
C GLU A 43 -5.31 1.65 10.90
N ASN A 44 -4.60 1.96 9.82
CA ASN A 44 -5.20 2.09 8.49
C ASN A 44 -5.12 0.80 7.67
N PHE A 45 -4.11 -0.04 7.92
CA PHE A 45 -3.90 -1.31 7.24
C PHE A 45 -3.69 -2.46 8.24
N PRO A 46 -4.77 -3.00 8.87
CA PRO A 46 -4.63 -3.98 9.93
C PRO A 46 -3.96 -5.30 9.53
N ALA A 47 -4.04 -5.68 8.25
CA ALA A 47 -3.35 -6.87 7.72
C ALA A 47 -1.94 -6.57 7.16
N ALA A 48 -1.41 -5.36 7.36
CA ALA A 48 -0.03 -5.07 7.03
C ALA A 48 0.91 -5.80 8.00
N ASP A 49 2.04 -6.26 7.48
CA ASP A 49 3.04 -7.00 8.24
C ASP A 49 4.46 -6.54 7.90
N GLN A 50 5.40 -6.74 8.82
CA GLN A 50 6.81 -6.46 8.61
C GLN A 50 7.57 -7.74 8.28
N VAL A 51 8.21 -7.78 7.12
CA VAL A 51 9.06 -8.88 6.68
C VAL A 51 10.47 -8.33 6.50
N SER A 52 11.32 -8.54 7.52
CA SER A 52 12.65 -7.93 7.59
C SER A 52 12.57 -6.40 7.47
N ASN A 53 13.19 -5.82 6.45
CA ASN A 53 13.22 -4.39 6.16
C ASN A 53 12.06 -3.91 5.27
N PHE A 54 11.05 -4.75 5.02
CA PHE A 54 9.92 -4.44 4.16
C PHE A 54 8.60 -4.46 4.92
N THR A 55 7.65 -3.63 4.49
CA THR A 55 6.26 -3.71 4.91
C THR A 55 5.43 -4.30 3.78
N VAL A 56 4.75 -5.41 4.07
CA VAL A 56 3.85 -6.10 3.13
C VAL A 56 2.43 -5.66 3.43
N PHE A 57 1.69 -5.26 2.39
CA PHE A 57 0.29 -4.88 2.50
C PHE A 57 -0.57 -5.98 1.90
N ASN A 58 -1.54 -6.46 2.66
CA ASN A 58 -2.56 -7.37 2.17
C ASN A 58 -3.91 -6.68 2.03
N LYS A 59 -4.70 -7.19 1.08
CA LYS A 59 -6.07 -6.72 0.86
C LYS A 59 -6.92 -7.10 2.08
N THR A 60 -7.37 -6.10 2.82
CA THR A 60 -8.39 -6.26 3.88
C THR A 60 -9.65 -5.51 3.46
N ILE A 61 -10.20 -5.84 2.29
CA ILE A 61 -11.55 -5.44 1.86
C ILE A 61 -12.13 -6.58 1.02
#